data_AF-A0A2H1KDN9-F1
#
_entry.id   AF-A0A2H1KDN9-F1
#
_cell.length_a   1.000
_cell.length_b   1.000
_cell.length_c   1.000
_cell.angle_alpha   90.00
_cell.angle_beta   90.00
_cell.angle_gamma   90.00
#
_symmetry.space_group_name_H-M   'P 1'
#
loop_
_entity.id
_entity.type
_entity.pdbx_description
1 polymer ?
#
loop_
_entity_poly.entity_id
_entity_poly.type
_entity_poly.pdbx_seq_one_letter_code
_entity_poly.pdbx_strand_id
1 'polypeptide(L)'
;MNADPTPQQAADLLNQVEANQSQARSGDAWPLVTLLFVLSAGVSVGLMAIGIIDDNTTQLIIAGAGLSWIIPALVVYLAKALSWSRRSTALLLTWLGVIIVAFIAGVMADSFAAGGPIPFIAAGLLWVAAPVFSLLALRR
;
A
#
# COMPACT_ATOMS: atom_id res chain seq x y z
N MET A 1 -3.72 38.06 -30.80
CA MET A 1 -5.17 38.24 -30.58
C MET A 1 -5.58 37.29 -29.48
N ASN A 2 -5.78 37.80 -28.25
CA ASN A 2 -6.43 37.04 -27.19
C ASN A 2 -7.92 37.16 -27.44
N ALA A 3 -8.50 36.16 -28.10
CA ALA A 3 -9.94 36.03 -28.16
C ALA A 3 -10.37 35.40 -26.83
N ASP A 4 -10.83 36.22 -25.89
CA ASP A 4 -11.43 35.70 -24.67
C ASP A 4 -12.62 34.81 -25.05
N PRO A 5 -12.71 33.59 -24.52
CA PRO A 5 -13.75 32.65 -24.89
C PRO A 5 -15.12 33.23 -24.56
N THR A 6 -16.11 32.97 -25.42
CA THR A 6 -17.49 33.38 -25.11
C THR A 6 -17.95 32.68 -23.83
N PRO A 7 -18.91 33.25 -23.07
CA PRO A 7 -19.39 32.64 -21.82
C PRO A 7 -19.87 31.19 -21.98
N GLN A 8 -20.44 30.84 -23.13
CA GLN A 8 -20.82 29.47 -23.48
C GLN A 8 -19.61 28.56 -23.73
N GLN A 9 -18.61 29.03 -24.48
CA GLN A 9 -17.37 28.26 -24.69
C GLN A 9 -16.60 28.04 -23.36
N ALA A 10 -16.61 29.01 -22.46
CA ALA A 10 -16.01 28.87 -21.14
C ALA A 10 -16.74 27.82 -20.29
N ALA A 11 -18.08 27.81 -20.30
CA ALA A 11 -18.88 26.80 -19.61
C ALA A 11 -18.65 25.39 -20.16
N ASP A 12 -18.58 25.23 -21.48
CA ASP A 12 -18.32 23.94 -22.12
C ASP A 12 -16.92 23.41 -21.79
N LEU A 13 -15.91 24.28 -21.74
CA LEU A 13 -14.55 23.91 -21.32
C LEU A 13 -14.50 23.51 -19.84
N LEU A 14 -15.19 24.22 -18.95
CA LEU A 14 -15.28 23.86 -17.54
C LEU A 14 -15.97 22.51 -17.34
N ASN A 15 -17.08 22.26 -18.05
CA ASN A 15 -17.78 20.98 -18.03
C ASN A 15 -16.91 19.83 -18.54
N GLN A 16 -16.13 20.05 -19.61
CA GLN A 16 -15.15 19.05 -20.08
C GLN A 16 -14.04 18.80 -19.06
N VAL A 17 -13.50 19.84 -18.42
CA VAL A 17 -12.48 19.69 -17.38
C VAL A 17 -13.05 18.90 -16.20
N GLU A 18 -14.27 19.19 -15.78
CA GLU A 18 -14.92 18.51 -14.67
C GLU A 18 -15.23 17.04 -14.99
N ALA A 19 -15.69 16.74 -16.21
CA ALA A 19 -15.86 15.37 -16.70
C ALA A 19 -14.53 14.60 -16.75
N ASN A 20 -13.46 15.23 -17.27
CA ASN A 20 -12.12 14.66 -17.30
C ASN A 20 -11.56 14.43 -15.89
N GLN A 21 -11.78 15.35 -14.95
CA GLN A 21 -11.37 15.19 -13.55
C GLN A 21 -12.15 14.08 -12.85
N SER A 22 -13.46 13.99 -13.09
CA SER A 22 -14.31 12.90 -12.59
C SER A 22 -13.81 11.54 -13.08
N GLN A 23 -13.48 11.44 -14.36
CA GLN A 23 -12.95 10.22 -14.96
C GLN A 23 -11.52 9.91 -14.51
N ALA A 24 -10.68 10.93 -14.28
CA ALA A 24 -9.35 10.74 -13.69
C ALA A 24 -9.42 10.30 -12.22
N ARG A 25 -10.45 10.71 -11.46
CA ARG A 25 -10.67 10.29 -10.06
C ARG A 25 -11.19 8.86 -9.94
N SER A 26 -12.13 8.44 -10.80
CA SER A 26 -12.46 7.01 -10.93
C SER A 26 -11.27 6.20 -11.48
N GLY A 27 -10.40 6.91 -12.20
CA GLY A 27 -9.05 6.66 -12.69
C GLY A 27 -7.91 6.51 -11.67
N ASP A 28 -8.11 6.76 -10.38
CA ASP A 28 -7.00 6.84 -9.45
C ASP A 28 -6.72 5.51 -8.69
N ALA A 29 -5.57 4.89 -8.93
CA ALA A 29 -5.11 3.69 -8.22
C ALA A 29 -4.08 3.99 -7.12
N TRP A 30 -3.66 5.26 -6.97
CA TRP A 30 -2.69 5.69 -5.98
C TRP A 30 -3.07 5.35 -4.54
N PRO A 31 -4.33 5.44 -4.10
CA PRO A 31 -4.69 5.07 -2.73
C PRO A 31 -4.41 3.60 -2.42
N LEU A 32 -4.62 2.70 -3.39
CA LEU A 32 -4.30 1.28 -3.24
C LEU A 32 -2.78 1.08 -3.19
N VAL A 33 -2.04 1.74 -4.07
CA VAL A 33 -0.57 1.70 -4.09
C VAL A 33 0.01 2.12 -2.74
N THR A 34 -0.44 3.27 -2.20
CA THR A 34 0.00 3.76 -0.89
C THR A 34 -0.30 2.75 0.21
N LEU A 35 -1.49 2.14 0.20
CA LEU A 35 -1.85 1.11 1.17
C LEU A 35 -0.92 -0.10 1.10
N LEU A 36 -0.69 -0.65 -0.10
CA LEU A 36 0.19 -1.81 -0.29
C LEU A 36 1.62 -1.50 0.15
N PHE A 37 2.12 -0.31 -0.16
CA PHE A 37 3.47 0.10 0.19
C PHE A 37 3.65 0.25 1.70
N VAL A 38 2.74 0.95 2.36
CA VAL A 38 2.79 1.18 3.82
C VAL A 38 2.63 -0.13 4.58
N LEU A 39 1.69 -0.99 4.15
CA LEU A 39 1.49 -2.30 4.74
C LEU A 39 2.76 -3.15 4.66
N SER A 40 3.41 -3.17 3.49
CA SER A 40 4.63 -3.94 3.27
C SER A 40 5.82 -3.38 4.06
N ALA A 41 5.97 -2.06 4.07
CA ALA A 41 7.01 -1.38 4.83
C ALA A 41 6.86 -1.66 6.33
N GLY A 42 5.67 -1.47 6.90
CA GLY A 42 5.40 -1.72 8.32
C GLY A 42 5.70 -3.16 8.73
N VAL A 43 5.24 -4.15 7.94
CA VAL A 43 5.51 -5.56 8.21
C VAL A 43 6.99 -5.91 8.05
N SER A 44 7.66 -5.37 7.03
CA SER A 44 9.09 -5.60 6.83
C SER A 44 9.94 -5.09 8.00
N VAL A 45 9.59 -3.93 8.57
CA VAL A 45 10.27 -3.36 9.74
C VAL A 45 10.03 -4.22 10.97
N GLY A 46 8.81 -4.73 11.16
CA GLY A 46 8.50 -5.68 12.23
C GLY A 46 9.32 -6.98 12.11
N LEU A 47 9.44 -7.52 10.90
CA LEU A 47 10.25 -8.72 10.63
C LEU A 47 11.74 -8.49 10.85
N MET A 48 12.25 -7.32 10.48
CA MET A 48 13.63 -6.92 10.77
C MET A 48 13.87 -6.81 12.28
N ALA A 49 12.92 -6.26 13.04
CA ALA A 49 13.03 -6.17 14.49
C ALA A 49 13.12 -7.56 15.13
N ILE A 50 12.28 -8.51 14.68
CA ILE A 50 12.32 -9.90 15.14
C ILE A 50 13.70 -10.53 14.89
N GLY A 51 14.28 -10.34 13.70
CA GLY A 51 15.57 -10.95 13.37
C GLY A 51 16.80 -10.31 14.04
N ILE A 52 16.67 -9.12 14.65
CA ILE A 52 17.81 -8.34 15.18
C ILE A 52 17.77 -8.22 16.71
N ILE A 53 16.58 -8.18 17.31
CA ILE A 53 16.39 -7.77 18.71
C ILE A 53 15.95 -8.97 19.52
N ASP A 54 16.65 -9.32 20.59
CA ASP A 54 16.30 -10.47 21.43
C ASP A 54 15.12 -10.20 22.39
N ASP A 55 14.83 -8.93 22.70
CA ASP A 55 13.72 -8.55 23.58
C ASP A 55 12.39 -8.45 22.83
N ASN A 56 11.49 -9.40 23.11
CA ASN A 56 10.14 -9.46 22.54
C ASN A 56 9.33 -8.17 22.77
N THR A 57 9.53 -7.47 23.89
CA THR A 57 8.78 -6.24 24.17
C THR A 57 9.15 -5.16 23.17
N THR A 58 10.44 -4.97 22.94
CA THR A 58 10.98 -4.04 21.95
C THR A 58 10.61 -4.43 20.53
N GLN A 59 10.67 -5.73 20.18
CA GLN A 59 10.20 -6.24 18.89
C GLN A 59 8.74 -5.84 18.62
N LEU A 60 7.84 -6.07 19.58
CA LEU A 60 6.41 -5.75 19.48
C LEU A 60 6.16 -4.25 19.39
N ILE A 61 6.91 -3.43 20.13
CA ILE A 61 6.81 -1.96 20.05
C ILE A 61 7.20 -1.48 18.65
N ILE A 62 8.29 -1.99 18.08
CA ILE A 62 8.75 -1.60 16.74
C ILE A 62 7.78 -2.08 15.67
N ALA A 63 7.31 -3.32 15.76
CA ALA A 63 6.28 -3.84 14.87
C ALA A 63 4.99 -3.01 14.97
N GLY A 64 4.53 -2.69 16.18
CA GLY A 64 3.38 -1.83 16.43
C GLY A 64 3.54 -0.42 15.86
N ALA A 65 4.73 0.18 16.02
CA ALA A 65 5.04 1.49 15.45
C ALA A 65 5.04 1.45 13.90
N GLY A 66 5.61 0.40 13.30
CA GLY A 66 5.56 0.19 11.85
C GLY A 66 4.13 0.01 11.33
N LEU A 67 3.31 -0.78 12.03
CA LEU A 67 1.91 -1.03 11.68
C LEU A 67 1.01 0.18 11.96
N SER A 68 1.38 1.10 12.86
CA SER A 68 0.59 2.30 13.14
C SER A 68 0.39 3.18 11.90
N TRP A 69 1.35 3.17 10.97
CA TRP A 69 1.27 3.86 9.68
C TRP A 69 0.17 3.31 8.76
N ILE A 70 -0.37 2.11 9.03
CA ILE A 70 -1.51 1.58 8.30
C ILE A 70 -2.75 2.45 8.50
N ILE A 71 -2.90 3.10 9.66
CA ILE A 71 -4.06 3.94 9.97
C ILE A 71 -4.22 5.08 8.94
N PRO A 72 -3.23 5.98 8.74
CA PRO A 72 -3.36 7.01 7.72
C PRO A 72 -3.48 6.43 6.31
N ALA A 73 -2.81 5.32 5.98
CA ALA A 73 -2.93 4.68 4.67
C ALA A 73 -4.35 4.15 4.40
N LEU A 74 -4.99 3.56 5.41
CA LEU A 74 -6.40 3.13 5.37
C LEU A 74 -7.33 4.33 5.22
N VAL A 75 -7.08 5.43 5.92
CA VAL A 75 -7.88 6.65 5.76
C VAL A 75 -7.80 7.18 4.34
N VAL A 76 -6.61 7.25 3.75
CA VAL A 76 -6.43 7.65 2.34
C VAL A 76 -7.15 6.68 1.41
N TYR A 77 -6.98 5.37 1.63
CA TYR A 77 -7.64 4.34 0.82
C TYR A 77 -9.17 4.45 0.90
N LEU A 78 -9.76 4.51 2.09
CA LEU A 78 -11.21 4.59 2.27
C LEU A 78 -11.80 5.90 1.75
N ALA A 79 -11.11 7.03 1.96
CA ALA A 79 -11.61 8.34 1.54
C ALA A 79 -11.48 8.60 0.03
N LYS A 80 -10.48 8.00 -0.64
CA LYS A 80 -10.16 8.28 -2.05
C LYS A 80 -10.45 7.12 -3.01
N ALA A 81 -10.45 5.86 -2.54
CA ALA A 81 -10.64 4.68 -3.39
C ALA A 81 -12.12 4.28 -3.56
N LEU A 82 -13.07 5.22 -3.46
CA LEU A 82 -14.53 4.99 -3.53
C LEU A 82 -15.04 4.30 -4.81
N SER A 83 -14.17 3.92 -5.75
CA SER A 83 -14.49 2.93 -6.79
C SER A 83 -13.89 1.56 -6.41
N TRP A 84 -14.66 0.77 -5.67
CA TRP A 84 -14.30 -0.59 -5.29
C TRP A 84 -14.33 -1.49 -6.54
N SER A 85 -13.25 -1.50 -7.31
CA SER A 85 -13.14 -2.38 -8.47
C SER A 85 -12.87 -3.82 -8.00
N ARG A 86 -13.51 -4.82 -8.62
CA ARG A 86 -13.27 -6.24 -8.30
C ARG A 86 -11.77 -6.61 -8.39
N ARG A 87 -11.04 -5.96 -9.29
CA ARG A 87 -9.60 -6.17 -9.50
C ARG A 87 -8.77 -5.60 -8.35
N SER A 88 -9.09 -4.40 -7.88
CA SER A 88 -8.42 -3.77 -6.72
C SER A 88 -8.58 -4.63 -5.46
N THR A 89 -9.78 -5.17 -5.23
CA THR A 89 -10.05 -6.09 -4.11
C THR A 89 -9.27 -7.38 -4.24
N ALA A 90 -9.27 -8.00 -5.43
CA ALA A 90 -8.51 -9.22 -5.66
C ALA A 90 -7.01 -9.00 -5.39
N LEU A 91 -6.45 -7.90 -5.90
CA LEU A 91 -5.03 -7.57 -5.73
C LEU A 91 -4.69 -7.32 -4.25
N LEU A 92 -5.53 -6.59 -3.52
CA LEU A 92 -5.37 -6.38 -2.08
C LEU A 92 -5.42 -7.70 -1.30
N LEU A 93 -6.40 -8.57 -1.59
CA LEU A 93 -6.53 -9.86 -0.92
C LEU A 93 -5.36 -10.80 -1.22
N THR A 94 -4.91 -10.86 -2.47
CA THR A 94 -3.72 -11.64 -2.84
C THR A 94 -2.49 -11.14 -2.09
N TRP A 95 -2.29 -9.82 -2.04
CA TRP A 95 -1.12 -9.25 -1.35
C TRP A 95 -1.17 -9.43 0.17
N LEU A 96 -2.36 -9.30 0.78
CA LEU A 96 -2.56 -9.62 2.18
C LEU A 96 -2.21 -11.08 2.50
N GLY A 97 -2.59 -12.02 1.62
CA GLY A 97 -2.19 -13.42 1.75
C GLY A 97 -0.66 -13.59 1.78
N VAL A 98 0.05 -12.93 0.86
CA VAL A 98 1.53 -12.96 0.82
C VAL A 98 2.13 -12.40 2.11
N ILE A 99 1.63 -11.26 2.59
CA ILE A 99 2.10 -10.62 3.82
C ILE A 99 1.88 -11.49 5.05
N ILE A 100 0.70 -12.11 5.18
CA ILE A 100 0.38 -12.99 6.30
C ILE A 100 1.33 -14.19 6.29
N VAL A 101 1.54 -14.82 5.14
CA VAL A 101 2.46 -15.96 5.01
C VAL A 101 3.89 -15.56 5.36
N ALA A 102 4.39 -14.44 4.84
CA ALA A 102 5.73 -13.94 5.12
C ALA A 102 5.91 -13.60 6.61
N PHE A 103 4.90 -12.97 7.22
CA PHE A 103 4.93 -12.62 8.63
C PHE A 103 4.94 -13.86 9.53
N ILE A 104 4.03 -14.80 9.32
CA ILE A 104 3.97 -16.06 10.08
C ILE A 104 5.27 -16.85 9.91
N ALA A 105 5.79 -16.96 8.69
CA ALA A 105 7.04 -17.68 8.43
C ALA A 105 8.22 -17.05 9.18
N GLY A 106 8.33 -15.71 9.19
CA GLY A 106 9.38 -15.00 9.93
C GLY A 106 9.28 -15.20 11.44
N VAL A 107 8.08 -15.01 12.01
CA VAL A 107 7.84 -15.18 13.46
C VAL A 107 8.09 -16.62 13.90
N MET A 108 7.57 -17.60 13.14
CA MET A 108 7.77 -19.01 13.45
C MET A 108 9.23 -19.41 13.35
N ALA A 109 9.91 -18.99 12.28
CA ALA A 109 11.32 -19.29 12.11
C ALA A 109 12.17 -18.77 13.26
N ASP A 110 11.90 -17.57 13.75
CA ASP A 110 12.60 -17.03 14.91
C ASP A 110 12.27 -17.81 16.21
N SER A 111 11.02 -18.25 16.35
CA SER A 111 10.60 -19.08 17.49
C SER A 111 11.28 -20.46 17.54
N PHE A 112 11.69 -21.02 16.39
CA PHE A 112 12.37 -22.32 16.30
C PHE A 112 13.89 -22.21 16.13
N ALA A 113 14.39 -21.10 15.59
CA ALA A 113 15.79 -20.85 15.27
C ALA A 113 16.07 -19.34 15.35
N ALA A 114 16.13 -18.83 16.58
CA ALA A 114 16.34 -17.41 16.87
C ALA A 114 17.60 -16.86 16.19
N GLY A 115 17.49 -15.66 15.61
CA GLY A 115 18.58 -15.02 14.88
C GLY A 115 18.89 -15.65 13.51
N GLY A 116 18.04 -16.57 13.02
CA GLY A 116 18.15 -17.13 11.68
C GLY A 116 17.91 -16.07 10.59
N PRO A 117 18.32 -16.32 9.34
CA PRO A 117 18.19 -15.35 8.25
C PRO A 117 16.74 -15.18 7.74
N ILE A 118 15.80 -16.00 8.21
CA ILE A 118 14.45 -16.11 7.63
C ILE A 118 13.64 -14.80 7.79
N PRO A 119 13.61 -14.11 8.94
CA PRO A 119 12.93 -12.82 9.06
C PRO A 119 13.49 -11.77 8.08
N PHE A 120 14.80 -11.76 7.86
CA PHE A 120 15.44 -10.87 6.89
C PHE A 120 15.06 -11.19 5.44
N ILE A 121 15.05 -12.47 5.08
CA ILE A 121 14.64 -12.91 3.74
C ILE A 121 13.16 -12.54 3.50
N ALA A 122 12.30 -12.79 4.49
CA ALA A 122 10.89 -12.42 4.42
C ALA A 122 10.71 -10.90 4.28
N ALA A 123 11.43 -10.09 5.07
CA ALA A 123 11.42 -8.64 4.96
C ALA A 123 11.91 -8.16 3.58
N GLY A 124 13.01 -8.71 3.08
CA GLY A 124 13.57 -8.38 1.77
C GLY A 124 12.62 -8.73 0.62
N LEU A 125 11.96 -9.89 0.69
CA LEU A 125 10.94 -10.28 -0.29
C LEU A 125 9.77 -9.30 -0.31
N LEU A 126 9.29 -8.86 0.85
CA LEU A 126 8.22 -7.85 0.92
C LEU A 126 8.67 -6.52 0.30
N TRP A 127 9.92 -6.09 0.54
CA TRP A 127 10.49 -4.89 -0.07
C TRP A 127 10.57 -4.94 -1.59
N VAL A 128 10.91 -6.10 -2.16
CA VAL A 128 11.05 -6.25 -3.62
C VAL A 128 9.70 -6.48 -4.30
N ALA A 129 8.81 -7.25 -3.69
CA ALA A 129 7.53 -7.60 -4.29
C ALA A 129 6.48 -6.49 -4.14
N ALA A 130 6.52 -5.66 -3.08
CA ALA A 130 5.56 -4.57 -2.88
C ALA A 130 5.53 -3.53 -4.02
N PRO A 131 6.67 -3.05 -4.56
CA PRO A 131 6.68 -2.22 -5.76
C PRO A 131 6.05 -2.92 -6.97
N VAL A 132 6.32 -4.21 -7.18
CA VAL A 132 5.77 -4.96 -8.31
C VAL A 132 4.24 -5.04 -8.22
N PHE A 133 3.70 -5.40 -7.06
CA PHE A 133 2.25 -5.43 -6.83
C PHE A 133 1.61 -4.04 -6.90
N SER A 134 2.31 -3.02 -6.42
CA SER A 134 1.90 -1.62 -6.56
C SER A 134 1.82 -1.18 -8.04
N LEU A 135 2.81 -1.55 -8.86
CA LEU A 135 2.80 -1.26 -10.30
C LEU A 135 1.67 -2.02 -11.02
N LEU A 136 1.34 -3.24 -10.59
CA LEU A 136 0.19 -3.99 -11.11
C LEU A 136 -1.15 -3.29 -10.81
N ALA A 137 -1.24 -2.53 -9.72
CA ALA A 137 -2.40 -1.70 -9.41
C ALA A 137 -2.50 -0.46 -10.32
N LEU A 138 -1.37 0.06 -10.81
CA LEU A 138 -1.34 1.21 -11.74
C LEU A 138 -1.68 0.83 -13.19
N ARG A 139 -1.49 -0.44 -13.59
CA ARG A 139 -1.91 -0.94 -14.92
C ARG A 139 -3.44 -0.98 -15.02
N ARG A 140 -4.05 0.13 -15.42
CA ARG A 140 -5.46 0.24 -15.82
C ARG A 140 -5.66 -0.30 -17.22
#